data_AF-A0A9E0NL81-F1
#
_entry.id   AF-A0A9E0NL81-F1
#
_cell.length_a   1.000
_cell.length_b   1.000
_cell.length_c   1.000
_cell.angle_alpha   90.00
_cell.angle_beta   90.00
_cell.angle_gamma   90.00
#
_symmetry.space_group_name_H-M   'P 1'
#
loop_
_entity.id
_entity.type
_entity.pdbx_description
1 polymer ?
#
loop_
_entity_poly.entity_id
_entity_poly.type
_entity_poly.pdbx_seq_one_letter_code
_entity_poly.pdbx_strand_id
1 'polypeptide(L)'
;MRERLYLILILLLSGGMLTYGTQTLSISADEADIFFSQTNIAHYLALYSTEWLGKSDFTLRLPFILLHLASIVLLYKIGKLFLKKRFDRILSIAIYAFLPGVNSVALLVNNSVVVIFITLLFTYLYLLEYKIASHAVLILSLFIDNSFAIFYIALFVYAFANRKIDLLLLTLILFGASMYLYGFDTGGKP
;
A
#
# COMPACT_ATOMS: atom_id res chain seq x y z
N MET A 1 -25.60 10.74 -3.03
CA MET A 1 -24.87 12.03 -3.05
C MET A 1 -24.06 12.29 -1.79
N ARG A 2 -24.68 12.38 -0.59
CA ARG A 2 -23.97 12.75 0.66
C ARG A 2 -22.75 11.89 1.00
N GLU A 3 -22.82 10.58 0.84
CA GLU A 3 -21.69 9.68 1.14
C GLU A 3 -20.46 9.91 0.26
N ARG A 4 -20.66 10.16 -1.04
CA ARG A 4 -19.57 10.47 -1.97
C ARG A 4 -18.93 11.82 -1.64
N LEU A 5 -19.74 12.78 -1.19
CA LEU A 5 -19.24 14.08 -0.74
C LEU A 5 -18.32 13.93 0.49
N TYR A 6 -18.70 13.11 1.47
CA TYR A 6 -17.84 12.84 2.64
C TYR A 6 -16.53 12.16 2.25
N LEU A 7 -16.57 11.18 1.33
CA LEU A 7 -15.35 10.56 0.80
C LEU A 7 -14.44 11.60 0.13
N ILE A 8 -14.99 12.45 -0.74
CA ILE A 8 -14.22 13.51 -1.41
C ILE A 8 -13.63 14.48 -0.39
N LEU A 9 -14.40 14.86 0.63
CA LEU A 9 -13.93 15.74 1.70
C LEU A 9 -12.76 15.09 2.46
N ILE A 10 -12.85 13.80 2.81
CA ILE A 10 -11.76 13.06 3.48
C ILE A 10 -10.52 13.02 2.58
N LEU A 11 -10.67 12.75 1.28
CA LEU A 11 -9.56 12.71 0.33
C LEU A 11 -8.89 14.08 0.20
N LEU A 12 -9.67 15.17 0.10
CA LEU A 12 -9.13 16.52 0.03
C LEU A 12 -8.42 16.93 1.32
N LEU A 13 -8.98 16.58 2.47
CA LEU A 13 -8.41 16.92 3.78
C LEU A 13 -7.13 16.12 4.04
N SER A 14 -7.15 14.80 3.79
CA SER A 14 -5.96 13.94 3.87
C SER A 14 -4.88 14.40 2.88
N GLY A 15 -5.24 14.64 1.62
CA GLY A 15 -4.31 15.14 0.61
C GLY A 15 -3.70 16.49 0.99
N GLY A 16 -4.51 17.44 1.45
CA GLY A 16 -4.06 18.75 1.91
C GLY A 16 -3.17 18.69 3.16
N MET A 17 -3.47 17.80 4.11
CA MET A 17 -2.60 17.58 5.27
C MET A 17 -1.26 17.00 4.87
N LEU A 18 -1.24 16.02 3.94
CA LEU A 18 0.00 15.42 3.46
C LEU A 18 0.82 16.41 2.64
N THR A 19 0.20 17.21 1.76
CA THR A 19 0.92 18.24 0.99
C THR A 19 1.53 19.29 1.92
N TYR A 20 0.80 19.72 2.95
CA TYR A 20 1.35 20.59 3.98
C TYR A 20 2.51 19.92 4.73
N GLY A 21 2.37 18.64 5.09
CA GLY A 21 3.43 17.84 5.72
C GLY A 21 4.73 17.84 4.92
N THR A 22 4.65 17.71 3.58
CA THR A 22 5.86 17.73 2.72
C THR A 22 6.63 19.04 2.75
N GLN A 23 6.00 20.16 3.13
CA GLN A 23 6.69 21.45 3.24
C GLN A 23 7.46 21.61 4.55
N THR A 24 7.14 20.77 5.54
CA THR A 24 7.75 20.81 6.89
C THR A 24 8.87 19.79 7.07
N LEU A 25 8.98 18.82 6.15
CA LEU A 25 9.89 17.68 6.23
C LEU A 25 10.94 17.77 5.13
N SER A 26 12.20 17.98 5.53
CA SER A 26 13.34 17.79 4.64
C SER A 26 13.57 16.30 4.36
N ILE A 27 14.21 15.99 3.24
CA ILE A 27 14.68 14.64 2.91
C ILE A 27 15.61 14.11 4.02
N SER A 28 15.25 12.95 4.57
CA SER A 28 16.08 12.19 5.51
C SER A 28 17.19 11.40 4.79
N ALA A 29 18.19 10.93 5.55
CA ALA A 29 19.30 10.15 5.00
C ALA A 29 18.81 8.86 4.30
N ASP A 30 17.82 8.17 4.88
CA ASP A 30 17.27 6.94 4.31
C ASP A 30 16.51 7.22 3.00
N GLU A 31 15.73 8.30 2.95
CA GLU A 31 15.03 8.71 1.72
C GLU A 31 16.01 9.15 0.63
N ALA A 32 17.10 9.81 1.00
CA ALA A 32 18.17 10.17 0.08
C ALA A 32 18.85 8.93 -0.51
N ASP A 33 19.14 7.92 0.31
CA ASP A 33 19.71 6.66 -0.17
C ASP A 33 18.76 5.93 -1.12
N ILE A 34 17.46 5.88 -0.81
CA ILE A 34 16.45 5.33 -1.71
C ILE A 34 16.44 6.10 -3.04
N PHE A 35 16.49 7.42 -2.99
CA PHE A 35 16.41 8.25 -4.19
C PHE A 35 17.67 8.20 -5.07
N PHE A 36 18.87 8.14 -4.47
CA PHE A 36 20.13 8.25 -5.21
C PHE A 36 20.85 6.92 -5.47
N SER A 37 20.69 5.92 -4.59
CA SER A 37 21.50 4.70 -4.59
C SER A 37 20.72 3.42 -4.92
N GLN A 38 19.44 3.36 -4.51
CA GLN A 38 18.65 2.14 -4.63
C GLN A 38 17.99 1.99 -6.00
N THR A 39 17.49 0.79 -6.28
CA THR A 39 16.80 0.43 -7.53
C THR A 39 15.47 -0.26 -7.28
N ASN A 40 14.85 0.03 -6.14
CA ASN A 40 13.53 -0.51 -5.78
C ASN A 40 12.38 0.34 -6.39
N ILE A 41 11.14 -0.06 -6.14
CA ILE A 41 9.98 0.64 -6.71
C ILE A 41 9.82 2.04 -6.15
N ALA A 42 10.09 2.26 -4.86
CA ALA A 42 10.08 3.60 -4.28
C ALA A 42 11.06 4.55 -4.99
N HIS A 43 12.26 4.08 -5.33
CA HIS A 43 13.23 4.84 -6.13
C HIS A 43 12.63 5.28 -7.47
N TYR A 44 12.12 4.34 -8.27
CA TYR A 44 11.60 4.66 -9.60
C TYR A 44 10.36 5.57 -9.54
N LEU A 45 9.48 5.37 -8.56
CA LEU A 45 8.32 6.26 -8.36
C LEU A 45 8.76 7.70 -8.09
N ALA A 46 9.71 7.87 -7.18
CA ALA A 46 10.24 9.18 -6.79
C ALA A 46 11.07 9.83 -7.91
N LEU A 47 11.86 9.04 -8.65
CA LEU A 47 12.65 9.53 -9.78
C LEU A 47 11.72 10.07 -10.89
N TYR A 48 10.77 9.26 -11.35
CA TYR A 48 9.88 9.68 -12.43
C TYR A 48 9.00 10.87 -12.04
N SER A 49 8.53 10.94 -10.79
CA SER A 49 7.74 12.10 -10.35
C SER A 49 8.55 13.38 -10.32
N THR A 50 9.82 13.33 -9.88
CA THR A 50 10.70 14.50 -9.83
C THR A 50 11.27 14.91 -11.19
N GLU A 51 11.48 13.97 -12.10
CA GLU A 51 11.89 14.27 -13.48
C GLU A 51 10.77 14.97 -14.26
N TRP A 52 9.52 14.52 -14.10
CA TRP A 52 8.40 15.05 -14.87
C TRP A 52 7.82 16.35 -14.32
N LEU A 53 7.79 16.51 -12.98
CA LEU A 53 7.12 17.65 -12.32
C LEU A 53 8.11 18.66 -11.71
N GLY A 54 9.42 18.39 -11.83
CA GLY A 54 10.48 19.18 -11.23
C GLY A 54 10.90 18.67 -9.85
N LYS A 55 12.06 19.12 -9.38
CA LYS A 55 12.67 18.67 -8.13
C LYS A 55 12.16 19.51 -6.95
N SER A 56 11.34 18.90 -6.10
CA SER A 56 10.85 19.49 -4.86
C SER A 56 10.50 18.39 -3.85
N ASP A 57 10.45 18.71 -2.56
CA ASP A 57 10.03 17.77 -1.52
C ASP A 57 8.62 17.22 -1.74
N PHE A 58 7.75 18.03 -2.36
CA PHE A 58 6.40 17.63 -2.71
C PHE A 58 6.38 16.64 -3.87
N THR A 59 7.07 16.95 -4.98
CA THR A 59 7.08 16.08 -6.17
C THR A 59 7.76 14.75 -5.90
N LEU A 60 8.77 14.71 -5.03
CA LEU A 60 9.40 13.49 -4.53
C LEU A 60 8.37 12.55 -3.86
N ARG A 61 7.47 13.13 -3.04
CA ARG A 61 6.52 12.38 -2.21
C ARG A 61 5.16 12.17 -2.87
N LEU A 62 4.87 12.92 -3.92
CA LEU A 62 3.61 12.87 -4.66
C LEU A 62 3.14 11.45 -5.02
N PRO A 63 3.96 10.53 -5.57
CA PRO A 63 3.48 9.18 -5.90
C PRO A 63 2.99 8.42 -4.66
N PHE A 64 3.66 8.58 -3.52
CA PHE A 64 3.26 7.94 -2.26
C PHE A 64 1.96 8.54 -1.70
N ILE A 65 1.81 9.86 -1.78
CA ILE A 65 0.54 10.54 -1.44
C ILE A 65 -0.60 10.03 -2.33
N LEU A 66 -0.38 9.90 -3.64
CA LEU A 66 -1.39 9.40 -4.56
C LEU A 66 -1.78 7.94 -4.26
N LEU A 67 -0.81 7.08 -3.95
CA LEU A 67 -1.05 5.70 -3.54
C LEU A 67 -1.81 5.61 -2.21
N HIS A 68 -1.52 6.50 -1.26
CA HIS A 68 -2.28 6.61 -0.01
C HIS A 68 -3.74 7.02 -0.27
N LEU A 69 -3.98 8.04 -1.09
CA LEU A 69 -5.32 8.47 -1.45
C LEU A 69 -6.08 7.37 -2.22
N ALA A 70 -5.40 6.63 -3.09
CA ALA A 70 -5.97 5.48 -3.78
C ALA A 70 -6.30 4.33 -2.81
N SER A 71 -5.48 4.13 -1.77
CA SER A 71 -5.74 3.17 -0.69
C SER A 71 -6.99 3.51 0.11
N ILE A 72 -7.24 4.80 0.42
CA ILE A 72 -8.50 5.25 1.03
C ILE A 72 -9.70 4.87 0.15
N VAL A 73 -9.60 5.09 -1.17
CA VAL A 73 -10.67 4.73 -2.11
C VAL A 73 -10.91 3.22 -2.16
N LEU A 74 -9.85 2.41 -2.17
CA LEU A 74 -9.97 0.95 -2.12
C LEU A 74 -10.60 0.49 -0.81
N LEU A 75 -10.17 1.02 0.32
CA LEU A 75 -10.75 0.69 1.62
C LEU A 75 -12.24 1.05 1.69
N TYR A 76 -12.63 2.21 1.13
CA TYR A 76 -14.05 2.58 1.01
C TYR A 76 -14.84 1.57 0.16
N LYS A 77 -14.27 1.14 -0.98
CA LYS A 77 -14.89 0.15 -1.87
C LYS A 77 -15.01 -1.23 -1.21
N ILE A 78 -13.98 -1.69 -0.51
CA ILE A 78 -14.02 -2.93 0.29
C ILE A 78 -15.08 -2.79 1.40
N GLY A 79 -15.11 -1.66 2.10
CA GLY A 79 -16.09 -1.38 3.14
C GLY A 79 -17.53 -1.46 2.65
N LYS A 80 -17.83 -1.17 1.36
CA LYS A 80 -19.17 -1.38 0.79
C LYS A 80 -19.62 -2.82 0.73
N LEU A 81 -18.68 -3.77 0.64
CA LEU A 81 -18.99 -5.20 0.55
C LEU A 81 -19.38 -5.78 1.92
N PHE A 82 -18.91 -5.19 3.02
CA PHE A 82 -19.13 -5.72 4.37
C PHE A 82 -20.00 -4.83 5.27
N LEU A 83 -19.83 -3.50 5.21
CA LEU A 83 -20.47 -2.57 6.13
C LEU A 83 -21.82 -2.09 5.58
N LYS A 84 -22.88 -2.51 6.27
CA LYS A 84 -24.28 -2.18 5.92
C LYS A 84 -24.59 -0.70 6.10
N LYS A 85 -24.10 -0.09 7.18
CA LYS A 85 -24.36 1.33 7.49
C LYS A 85 -23.37 2.23 6.77
N ARG A 86 -23.89 3.32 6.19
CA ARG A 86 -23.07 4.33 5.50
C ARG A 86 -22.10 5.03 6.44
N PHE A 87 -22.53 5.29 7.68
CA PHE A 87 -21.71 5.93 8.70
C PHE A 87 -20.46 5.10 9.01
N ASP A 88 -20.62 3.80 9.26
CA ASP A 88 -19.51 2.90 9.58
C ASP A 88 -18.45 2.87 8.46
N ARG A 89 -18.87 2.94 7.20
CA ARG A 89 -17.94 3.03 6.05
C ARG A 89 -17.13 4.31 6.06
N ILE A 90 -17.80 5.45 6.26
CA ILE A 90 -17.14 6.77 6.29
C ILE A 90 -16.23 6.87 7.52
N LEU A 91 -16.67 6.37 8.67
CA LEU A 91 -15.88 6.35 9.89
C LEU A 91 -14.62 5.47 9.72
N SER A 92 -14.76 4.27 9.15
CA SER A 92 -13.63 3.37 8.91
C SER A 92 -12.54 4.00 8.02
N ILE A 93 -12.93 4.64 6.92
CA ILE A 93 -11.96 5.33 6.06
C ILE A 93 -11.39 6.59 6.70
N ALA A 94 -12.17 7.31 7.52
CA ALA A 94 -11.66 8.47 8.25
C ALA A 94 -10.59 8.05 9.27
N ILE A 95 -10.85 6.97 10.03
CA ILE A 95 -9.88 6.41 10.98
C ILE A 95 -8.59 6.04 10.26
N TYR A 96 -8.68 5.34 9.12
CA TYR A 96 -7.50 4.96 8.34
C TYR A 96 -6.75 6.20 7.78
N ALA A 97 -7.48 7.16 7.20
CA ALA A 97 -6.91 8.36 6.57
C ALA A 97 -6.23 9.32 7.56
N PHE A 98 -6.62 9.27 8.83
CA PHE A 98 -6.05 10.13 9.87
C PHE A 98 -5.22 9.36 10.90
N LEU A 99 -4.97 8.06 10.67
CA LEU A 99 -4.09 7.28 11.54
C LEU A 99 -2.66 7.81 11.40
N PRO A 100 -2.00 8.24 12.50
CA PRO A 100 -0.68 8.87 12.41
C PRO A 100 0.35 7.94 11.76
N GLY A 101 0.30 6.63 12.03
CA GLY A 101 1.21 5.67 11.41
C GLY A 101 1.07 5.58 9.89
N VAL A 102 -0.16 5.59 9.36
CA VAL A 102 -0.39 5.53 7.91
C VAL A 102 0.02 6.85 7.24
N ASN A 103 -0.22 7.99 7.92
CA ASN A 103 0.21 9.30 7.43
C ASN A 103 1.73 9.44 7.42
N SER A 104 2.42 8.96 8.45
CA SER A 104 3.89 8.91 8.46
C SER A 104 4.43 8.07 7.30
N VAL A 105 3.82 6.91 7.04
CA VAL A 105 4.21 6.06 5.91
C VAL A 105 3.96 6.76 4.57
N ALA A 106 2.87 7.51 4.41
CA ALA A 106 2.56 8.27 3.19
C ALA A 106 3.47 9.49 2.94
N LEU A 107 4.08 10.05 4.00
CA LEU A 107 5.01 11.17 3.91
C LEU A 107 6.46 10.74 3.66
N LEU A 108 6.79 9.48 3.88
CA LEU A 108 8.14 8.95 3.70
C LEU A 108 8.28 8.32 2.31
N VAL A 109 9.42 8.54 1.66
CA VAL A 109 9.79 7.82 0.43
C VAL A 109 10.18 6.39 0.80
N ASN A 110 9.23 5.45 0.77
CA ASN A 110 9.47 4.03 1.07
C ASN A 110 8.52 3.08 0.32
N ASN A 111 8.84 1.78 0.33
CA ASN A 111 7.98 0.77 -0.30
C ASN A 111 6.71 0.46 0.50
N SER A 112 6.61 0.86 1.77
CA SER A 112 5.50 0.46 2.65
C SER A 112 4.14 0.95 2.16
N VAL A 113 4.04 2.16 1.60
CA VAL A 113 2.79 2.64 0.99
C VAL A 113 2.37 1.78 -0.20
N VAL A 114 3.35 1.37 -1.03
CA VAL A 114 3.12 0.49 -2.18
C VAL A 114 2.60 -0.87 -1.71
N VAL A 115 3.20 -1.43 -0.65
CA VAL A 115 2.77 -2.69 -0.05
C VAL A 115 1.32 -2.61 0.44
N ILE A 116 0.96 -1.54 1.15
CA ILE A 116 -0.41 -1.32 1.65
C ILE A 116 -1.40 -1.22 0.48
N PHE A 117 -1.08 -0.41 -0.52
CA PHE A 117 -1.95 -0.22 -1.69
C PHE A 117 -2.20 -1.54 -2.42
N ILE A 118 -1.15 -2.31 -2.69
CA ILE A 118 -1.24 -3.58 -3.42
C ILE A 118 -1.98 -4.64 -2.62
N THR A 119 -1.76 -4.69 -1.30
CA THR A 119 -2.50 -5.57 -0.39
C THR A 119 -4.01 -5.27 -0.48
N LEU A 120 -4.40 -3.99 -0.38
CA LEU A 120 -5.79 -3.58 -0.51
C LEU A 120 -6.35 -3.85 -1.92
N LEU A 121 -5.54 -3.66 -2.96
CA LEU A 121 -5.94 -3.92 -4.34
C LEU A 121 -6.21 -5.41 -4.56
N PHE A 122 -5.32 -6.29 -4.08
CA PHE A 122 -5.54 -7.73 -4.07
C PHE A 122 -6.83 -8.07 -3.36
N THR A 123 -7.02 -7.60 -2.12
CA THR A 123 -8.22 -7.89 -1.32
C THR A 123 -9.48 -7.45 -2.04
N TYR A 124 -9.49 -6.24 -2.62
CA TYR A 124 -10.64 -5.73 -3.34
C TYR A 124 -10.98 -6.59 -4.58
N LEU A 125 -9.99 -6.91 -5.42
CA LEU A 125 -10.19 -7.73 -6.62
C LEU A 125 -10.64 -9.15 -6.27
N TYR A 126 -10.05 -9.72 -5.22
CA TYR A 126 -10.39 -11.04 -4.72
C TYR A 126 -11.85 -11.12 -4.25
N LEU A 127 -12.31 -10.10 -3.50
CA LEU A 127 -13.69 -10.02 -3.03
C LEU A 127 -14.72 -9.74 -4.13
N LEU A 128 -14.29 -9.19 -5.27
CA LEU A 128 -15.11 -9.08 -6.47
C LEU A 128 -15.14 -10.35 -7.32
N GLU A 129 -14.48 -11.43 -6.87
CA GLU A 129 -14.33 -12.70 -7.60
C GLU A 129 -13.58 -12.55 -8.94
N TYR A 130 -12.78 -11.49 -9.10
CA TYR A 130 -11.89 -11.31 -10.25
C TYR A 130 -10.61 -12.10 -10.09
N LYS A 131 -10.73 -13.44 -10.12
CA LYS A 131 -9.65 -14.38 -9.79
C LYS A 131 -8.37 -14.15 -10.59
N ILE A 132 -8.47 -14.00 -11.91
CA ILE A 132 -7.28 -13.81 -12.76
C ILE A 132 -6.53 -12.53 -12.35
N ALA A 133 -7.25 -11.42 -12.19
CA ALA A 133 -6.67 -10.14 -11.79
C ALA A 133 -6.08 -10.20 -10.37
N SER A 134 -6.78 -10.82 -9.40
CA SER A 134 -6.28 -10.93 -8.03
C SER A 134 -5.02 -11.80 -7.97
N HIS A 135 -4.98 -12.94 -8.67
CA HIS A 135 -3.80 -13.82 -8.69
C HIS A 135 -2.63 -13.16 -9.42
N ALA A 136 -2.90 -12.42 -10.50
CA ALA A 136 -1.86 -11.63 -11.17
C ALA A 136 -1.24 -10.58 -10.26
N VAL A 137 -2.05 -9.82 -9.51
CA VAL A 137 -1.55 -8.85 -8.52
C VAL A 137 -0.69 -9.53 -7.45
N LEU A 138 -1.11 -10.71 -6.98
CA LEU A 138 -0.36 -11.47 -5.97
C LEU A 138 0.97 -12.02 -6.49
N ILE A 139 1.03 -12.43 -7.77
CA ILE A 139 2.29 -12.87 -8.39
C ILE A 139 3.21 -11.67 -8.59
N LEU A 140 2.68 -10.54 -9.06
CA LEU A 140 3.46 -9.32 -9.27
C LEU A 140 4.02 -8.79 -7.95
N SER A 141 3.32 -8.93 -6.82
CA SER A 141 3.82 -8.47 -5.52
C SER A 141 5.12 -9.16 -5.08
N LEU A 142 5.45 -10.32 -5.64
CA LEU A 142 6.70 -11.03 -5.33
C LEU A 142 7.93 -10.20 -5.71
N PHE A 143 7.84 -9.39 -6.76
CA PHE A 143 8.99 -8.63 -7.27
C PHE A 143 9.10 -7.23 -6.68
N ILE A 144 8.24 -6.90 -5.69
CA ILE A 144 8.09 -5.53 -5.20
C ILE A 144 8.89 -5.30 -3.92
N ASP A 145 8.64 -6.12 -2.90
CA ASP A 145 9.25 -5.95 -1.58
C ASP A 145 9.19 -7.25 -0.76
N ASN A 146 10.19 -7.49 0.09
CA ASN A 146 10.22 -8.66 0.98
C ASN A 146 9.05 -8.66 1.98
N SER A 147 8.50 -7.49 2.32
CA SER A 147 7.36 -7.34 3.25
C SER A 147 6.12 -8.17 2.84
N PHE A 148 5.98 -8.54 1.56
CA PHE A 148 4.91 -9.42 1.11
C PHE A 148 5.00 -10.86 1.60
N ALA A 149 6.15 -11.32 2.14
CA ALA A 149 6.26 -12.63 2.76
C ALA A 149 5.21 -12.85 3.86
N ILE A 150 4.99 -11.85 4.72
CA ILE A 150 3.96 -11.89 5.76
C ILE A 150 2.55 -11.94 5.14
N PHE A 151 2.34 -11.23 4.04
CA PHE A 151 1.07 -11.23 3.31
C PHE A 151 0.76 -12.62 2.73
N TYR A 152 1.76 -13.31 2.16
CA TYR A 152 1.60 -14.68 1.66
C TYR A 152 1.26 -15.66 2.78
N ILE A 153 1.90 -15.57 3.94
CA ILE A 153 1.56 -16.41 5.11
C ILE A 153 0.12 -16.14 5.55
N ALA A 154 -0.29 -14.87 5.65
CA ALA A 154 -1.65 -14.52 6.06
C ALA A 154 -2.71 -15.11 5.11
N LEU A 155 -2.46 -15.02 3.80
CA LEU A 155 -3.34 -15.61 2.79
C LEU A 155 -3.28 -17.14 2.76
N PHE A 156 -2.14 -17.75 3.05
CA PHE A 156 -2.01 -19.20 3.19
C PHE A 156 -2.89 -19.72 4.33
N VAL A 157 -2.82 -19.09 5.51
CA VAL A 157 -3.67 -19.44 6.66
C VAL A 157 -5.15 -19.24 6.32
N TYR A 158 -5.50 -18.13 5.66
CA TYR A 158 -6.87 -17.88 5.19
C TYR A 158 -7.34 -18.96 4.21
N ALA A 159 -6.52 -19.32 3.23
CA ALA A 159 -6.85 -20.33 2.21
C ALA A 159 -7.00 -21.72 2.83
N PHE A 160 -6.16 -22.06 3.81
CA PHE A 160 -6.23 -23.30 4.56
C PHE A 160 -7.55 -23.39 5.35
N ALA A 161 -7.87 -22.35 6.12
CA ALA A 161 -9.10 -22.29 6.91
C ALA A 161 -10.37 -22.38 6.07
N ASN A 162 -10.36 -21.79 4.86
CA ASN A 162 -11.51 -21.77 3.95
C ASN A 162 -11.47 -22.86 2.87
N ARG A 163 -10.52 -23.82 2.95
CA ARG A 163 -10.34 -24.93 2.00
C ARG A 163 -10.21 -24.48 0.52
N LYS A 164 -9.54 -23.35 0.27
CA LYS A 164 -9.30 -22.80 -1.08
C LYS A 164 -7.95 -23.27 -1.62
N ILE A 165 -7.95 -24.43 -2.29
CA ILE A 165 -6.73 -25.15 -2.71
C ILE A 165 -5.89 -24.33 -3.72
N ASP A 166 -6.56 -23.61 -4.63
CA ASP A 166 -5.94 -22.73 -5.61
C ASP A 166 -5.08 -21.64 -4.96
N LEU A 167 -5.68 -20.88 -4.02
CA LEU A 167 -4.98 -19.84 -3.28
C LEU A 167 -3.93 -20.41 -2.33
N LEU A 168 -4.20 -21.57 -1.72
CA LEU A 168 -3.29 -22.25 -0.80
C LEU A 168 -1.97 -22.62 -1.49
N LEU A 169 -2.05 -23.28 -2.65
CA LEU A 169 -0.86 -23.68 -3.40
C LEU A 169 -0.10 -22.46 -3.93
N LEU A 170 -0.81 -21.46 -4.48
CA LEU A 170 -0.16 -20.25 -4.98
C LEU A 170 0.60 -19.52 -3.87
N THR A 171 -0.04 -19.29 -2.71
CA THR A 171 0.58 -18.58 -1.58
C THR A 171 1.76 -19.34 -0.99
N LEU A 172 1.70 -20.68 -0.95
CA LEU A 172 2.83 -21.51 -0.53
C LEU A 172 4.04 -21.36 -1.47
N ILE A 173 3.80 -21.40 -2.79
CA ILE A 173 4.85 -21.21 -3.81
C ILE A 173 5.45 -19.82 -3.72
N LEU A 174 4.60 -18.78 -3.65
CA LEU A 174 5.06 -17.38 -3.57
C LEU A 174 5.81 -17.09 -2.27
N PHE A 175 5.38 -17.66 -1.14
CA PHE A 175 6.12 -17.56 0.11
C PHE A 175 7.50 -18.20 -0.02
N GLY A 176 7.59 -19.44 -0.50
CA GLY A 176 8.87 -20.12 -0.72
C GLY A 176 9.79 -19.34 -1.68
N ALA A 177 9.24 -18.80 -2.77
CA ALA A 177 9.98 -17.97 -3.71
C ALA A 177 10.47 -16.66 -3.07
N SER A 178 9.66 -16.01 -2.23
CA SER A 178 10.03 -14.80 -1.50
C SER A 178 11.21 -15.06 -0.57
N MET A 179 11.16 -16.18 0.17
CA MET A 179 12.24 -16.59 1.08
C MET A 179 13.53 -16.91 0.33
N TYR A 180 13.43 -17.49 -0.87
CA TYR A 180 14.59 -17.77 -1.71
C TYR A 180 15.22 -16.50 -2.29
N LEU A 181 14.41 -15.54 -2.76
CA LEU A 181 14.89 -14.31 -3.40
C LEU A 181 15.43 -13.28 -2.42
N TYR A 182 14.72 -13.05 -1.30
CA TYR A 182 15.05 -11.98 -0.36
C TYR A 182 15.64 -12.49 0.95
N GLY A 183 15.53 -13.79 1.24
CA GLY A 183 15.93 -14.35 2.53
C GLY A 183 15.04 -13.89 3.69
N PHE A 184 15.46 -14.27 4.89
CA PHE A 184 14.96 -13.71 6.14
C PHE A 184 16.12 -12.95 6.78
N ASP A 185 15.97 -11.64 6.95
CA ASP A 185 16.94 -10.88 7.74
C ASP A 185 16.68 -11.19 9.22
N THR A 186 17.29 -12.26 9.72
CA THR A 186 17.31 -12.62 11.16
C THR A 186 18.41 -11.88 11.91
N GLY A 187 19.00 -10.83 11.30
CA GLY A 187 20.05 -9.99 11.87
C GLY A 187 19.55 -9.10 13.00
N GLY A 188 19.27 -9.69 14.16
CA GLY A 188 19.28 -8.94 15.42
C GLY A 188 20.73 -8.63 15.78
N LYS A 189 21.10 -7.35 15.87
CA LYS A 189 22.28 -6.99 16.68
C LYS A 189 21.93 -7.34 18.13
N PRO A 190 22.77 -8.09 18.86
CA PRO A 190 22.53 -8.41 20.27
C PRO A 190 22.32 -7.16 21.11
#